data_AF-A0A967TCK6-F1
#
_entry.id   AF-A0A967TCK6-F1
#
_cell.length_a   1.000
_cell.length_b   1.000
_cell.length_c   1.000
_cell.angle_alpha   90.00
_cell.angle_beta   90.00
_cell.angle_gamma   90.00
#
_symmetry.space_group_name_H-M   'P 1'
#
loop_
_entity.id
_entity.type
_entity.pdbx_description
1 polymer ?
#
loop_
_entity_poly.entity_id
_entity_poly.type
_entity_poly.pdbx_seq_one_letter_code
_entity_poly.pdbx_strand_id
1 'polypeptide(L)'
;MALIQHPLKMVYDDTGRLVEVILSAEDFLIYLRSIMAEADWETLPEHLQDAIDRMLIDEVRIEKETALDLDMVLADDENER
;
A
#
# COMPACT_ATOMS: atom_id res chain seq x y z
N MET A 1 -7.05 9.66 5.30
CA MET A 1 -7.24 9.12 6.67
C MET A 1 -7.47 7.62 6.57
N ALA A 2 -6.44 6.81 6.89
CA ALA A 2 -6.53 5.35 6.88
C ALA A 2 -7.61 4.84 7.84
N LEU A 3 -8.52 4.01 7.34
CA LEU A 3 -9.45 3.26 8.17
C LEU A 3 -8.89 1.85 8.34
N ILE A 4 -8.43 1.54 9.54
CA ILE A 4 -7.96 0.20 9.91
C ILE A 4 -9.20 -0.70 9.99
N GLN A 5 -9.25 -1.72 9.15
CA GLN A 5 -10.41 -2.60 9.03
C GLN A 5 -10.32 -3.82 9.96
N HIS A 6 -9.10 -4.26 10.31
CA HIS A 6 -8.92 -5.40 11.21
C HIS A 6 -8.56 -4.98 12.64
N PRO A 7 -8.98 -5.78 13.65
CA PRO A 7 -8.59 -5.52 15.03
C PRO A 7 -7.07 -5.60 15.20
N LEU A 8 -6.50 -4.49 15.67
CA LEU A 8 -5.10 -4.33 16.02
C LEU A 8 -4.72 -5.30 17.13
N LYS A 9 -3.62 -6.03 16.98
CA LYS A 9 -3.05 -6.81 18.08
C LYS A 9 -1.94 -6.01 18.75
N MET A 10 -2.17 -5.62 20.00
CA MET A 10 -1.21 -4.87 20.81
C MET A 10 -0.42 -5.85 21.69
N VAL A 11 0.92 -5.74 21.64
CA VAL A 11 1.83 -6.54 22.46
C VAL A 11 2.36 -5.66 23.58
N TYR A 12 2.23 -6.15 24.81
CA TYR A 12 2.68 -5.46 26.01
C TYR A 12 3.85 -6.22 26.64
N ASP A 13 4.79 -5.49 27.24
CA ASP A 13 5.86 -6.08 28.03
C ASP A 13 5.37 -6.51 29.43
N ASP A 14 6.25 -7.16 30.20
CA ASP A 14 5.98 -7.61 31.56
C ASP A 14 5.66 -6.47 32.54
N THR A 15 5.94 -5.22 32.15
CA THR A 15 5.65 -4.00 32.93
C THR A 15 4.34 -3.32 32.50
N GLY A 16 3.63 -3.88 31.51
CA GLY A 16 2.39 -3.35 30.97
C GLY A 16 2.57 -2.20 29.98
N ARG A 17 3.79 -1.99 29.45
CA ARG A 17 4.05 -0.99 28.40
C ARG A 17 3.82 -1.59 27.03
N LEU A 18 3.15 -0.83 26.16
CA LEU A 18 2.98 -1.20 24.75
C LEU A 18 4.35 -1.21 24.07
N VAL A 19 4.77 -2.37 23.59
CA VAL A 19 6.05 -2.54 22.90
C VAL A 19 5.86 -2.67 21.39
N GLU A 20 4.80 -3.34 20.95
CA GLU A 20 4.57 -3.58 19.53
C GLU A 20 3.08 -3.55 19.18
N VAL A 21 2.79 -3.21 17.93
CA VAL A 21 1.45 -3.29 17.35
C VAL A 21 1.56 -4.13 16.09
N ILE A 22 0.84 -5.25 16.07
CA ILE A 22 0.75 -6.14 14.92
C ILE A 22 -0.49 -5.74 14.13
N LEU A 23 -0.24 -5.29 12.91
CA LEU A 23 -1.23 -4.95 11.90
C LEU A 23 -1.44 -6.14 10.96
N SER A 24 -2.64 -6.21 10.34
CA SER A 24 -2.82 -7.05 9.17
C SER A 24 -1.98 -6.51 8.02
N ALA A 25 -1.63 -7.36 7.05
CA ALA A 25 -0.87 -6.93 5.88
C ALA A 25 -1.63 -5.83 5.10
N GLU A 26 -2.95 -5.96 4.96
CA GLU A 26 -3.80 -4.97 4.29
C GLU A 26 -3.82 -3.63 5.03
N ASP A 27 -3.99 -3.64 6.35
CA ASP A 27 -3.98 -2.41 7.15
C ASP A 27 -2.61 -1.74 7.17
N PHE A 28 -1.54 -2.54 7.13
CA PHE A 28 -0.17 -2.02 7.03
C PHE A 28 0.05 -1.31 5.68
N LEU A 29 -0.44 -1.87 4.57
CA LEU A 29 -0.36 -1.21 3.26
C LEU A 29 -1.18 0.08 3.22
N ILE A 30 -2.39 0.09 3.80
CA ILE A 30 -3.21 1.31 3.91
C ILE A 30 -2.50 2.38 4.73
N TYR A 31 -1.80 1.96 5.79
CA TYR A 31 -0.97 2.85 6.61
C TYR A 31 0.21 3.43 5.81
N LEU A 32 0.96 2.60 5.07
CA LEU A 32 2.05 3.07 4.20
C LEU A 32 1.57 4.06 3.14
N ARG A 33 0.42 3.80 2.49
CA ARG A 33 -0.20 4.75 1.54
C ARG A 33 -0.55 6.08 2.20
N SER A 34 -1.00 6.06 3.46
CA SER A 34 -1.33 7.29 4.19
C SER A 34 -0.08 8.06 4.61
N ILE A 35 1.00 7.36 4.97
CA ILE A 35 2.31 7.98 5.22
C ILE A 35 2.81 8.65 3.94
N MET A 36 2.80 7.95 2.82
CA MET A 36 3.29 8.48 1.54
C MET A 36 2.59 9.78 1.14
N ALA A 37 1.30 9.92 1.44
CA ALA A 37 0.53 11.12 1.10
C ALA A 37 0.87 12.36 1.95
N GLU A 38 1.40 12.17 3.17
CA GLU A 38 1.53 13.23 4.17
C GLU A 38 2.98 13.45 4.65
N ALA A 39 3.85 12.44 4.50
CA ALA A 39 5.19 12.46 5.05
C ALA A 39 6.22 13.01 4.05
N ASP A 40 7.17 13.78 4.58
CA ASP A 40 8.32 14.25 3.82
C ASP A 40 9.35 13.12 3.67
N TRP A 41 9.64 12.76 2.42
CA TRP A 41 10.49 11.63 2.06
C TRP A 41 11.88 11.71 2.70
N GLU A 42 12.46 12.90 2.82
CA GLU A 42 13.80 13.09 3.41
C GLU A 42 13.83 12.85 4.93
N THR A 43 12.67 12.93 5.59
CA THR A 43 12.55 12.72 7.05
C THR A 43 12.05 11.33 7.42
N LEU A 44 11.65 10.55 6.41
CA LEU A 44 11.09 9.23 6.62
C LEU A 44 12.20 8.25 7.03
N PRO A 45 11.99 7.42 8.06
CA PRO A 45 12.93 6.34 8.38
C PRO A 45 13.17 5.41 7.17
N GLU A 46 14.43 5.03 6.95
CA GLU A 46 14.88 4.22 5.80
C GLU A 46 14.07 2.93 5.62
N HIS A 47 13.76 2.24 6.72
CA HIS A 47 12.95 1.01 6.68
C HIS A 47 11.51 1.23 6.18
N LEU A 48 10.95 2.43 6.35
CA LEU A 48 9.64 2.77 5.78
C LEU A 48 9.75 3.20 4.32
N GLN A 49 10.85 3.83 3.91
CA GLN A 49 11.10 4.15 2.51
C GLN A 49 11.18 2.87 1.68
N ASP A 50 11.97 1.89 2.14
CA ASP A 50 12.07 0.57 1.50
C ASP A 50 10.72 -0.16 1.41
N ALA A 51 9.90 -0.05 2.45
CA ALA A 51 8.57 -0.66 2.49
C ALA A 51 7.61 -0.01 1.48
N ILE A 52 7.65 1.32 1.35
CA ILE A 52 6.86 2.07 0.36
C ILE A 52 7.33 1.75 -1.06
N ASP A 53 8.64 1.73 -1.31
CA ASP A 53 9.19 1.39 -2.62
C ASP A 53 8.75 -0.01 -3.05
N ARG A 54 8.81 -0.98 -2.13
CA ARG A 54 8.35 -2.34 -2.43
C ARG A 54 6.85 -2.41 -2.72
N MET A 55 6.04 -1.69 -1.96
CA MET A 55 4.60 -1.57 -2.21
C MET A 55 4.33 -0.99 -3.60
N LEU A 56 5.00 0.09 -3.98
CA LEU A 56 4.82 0.74 -5.29
C LEU A 56 5.24 -0.17 -6.44
N ILE A 57 6.34 -0.91 -6.28
CA ILE A 57 6.78 -1.89 -7.28
C ILE A 57 5.72 -2.96 -7.49
N ASP A 58 5.16 -3.50 -6.40
CA ASP A 58 4.12 -4.52 -6.50
C ASP A 58 2.82 -3.95 -7.10
N GLU A 59 2.44 -2.71 -6.79
CA GLU A 59 1.30 -2.03 -7.42
C GLU A 59 1.48 -1.86 -8.93
N VAL A 60 2.64 -1.36 -9.37
CA VAL A 60 2.94 -1.21 -10.81
C VAL A 60 2.94 -2.56 -11.53
N ARG A 61 3.36 -3.63 -10.86
CA ARG A 61 3.31 -4.99 -11.44
C ARG A 61 1.88 -5.46 -11.62
N ILE A 62 1.01 -5.24 -10.64
CA ILE A 62 -0.41 -5.60 -10.71
C ILE A 62 -1.14 -4.76 -11.77
N GLU A 63 -0.87 -3.46 -11.84
CA GLU A 63 -1.46 -2.58 -12.86
C GLU A 63 -1.01 -2.99 -14.27
N LYS A 64 0.26 -3.34 -14.47
CA LYS A 64 0.72 -3.83 -15.78
C LYS A 64 0.08 -5.15 -16.21
N GLU A 65 -0.27 -6.01 -15.26
CA GLU A 65 -0.96 -7.27 -15.54
C GLU A 65 -2.43 -7.05 -15.93
N THR A 66 -3.02 -5.95 -15.44
CA THR A 66 -4.42 -5.55 -15.71
C THR A 66 -4.56 -4.44 -16.76
N ALA A 67 -3.45 -3.91 -17.27
CA ALA A 67 -3.42 -2.90 -18.31
C ALA A 67 -3.99 -3.49 -19.61
N LEU A 68 -5.14 -2.96 -20.04
CA LEU A 68 -5.69 -3.22 -21.36
C LEU A 68 -4.79 -2.59 -22.41
N ASP A 69 -4.41 -3.36 -23.42
CA ASP A 69 -3.64 -2.86 -24.55
C ASP A 69 -4.49 -1.83 -25.31
N LEU A 70 -3.94 -0.64 -25.50
CA LEU A 70 -4.65 0.48 -26.12
C LEU A 70 -5.11 0.11 -27.54
N ASP A 71 -4.33 -0.70 -28.24
CA ASP A 71 -4.67 -1.18 -29.58
C ASP A 71 -5.86 -2.15 -29.55
N MET A 72 -6.03 -2.94 -28.48
CA MET A 72 -7.19 -3.82 -28.30
C MET A 72 -8.47 -3.01 -28.04
N VAL A 73 -8.38 -1.94 -27.24
CA VAL A 73 -9.51 -1.08 -26.92
C VAL A 73 -9.97 -0.27 -28.14
N LEU A 74 -9.03 0.22 -28.95
CA LEU A 74 -9.34 0.98 -30.17
C LEU A 74 -9.92 0.10 -31.29
N ALA A 75 -9.49 -1.17 -31.39
CA ALA A 75 -10.01 -2.11 -32.37
C ALA A 75 -11.45 -2.59 -32.08
N ASP A 76 -11.86 -2.63 -30.80
CA ASP A 76 -13.23 -3.00 -30.41
C ASP A 76 -14.24 -1.88 -30.75
N ASP A 77 -13.84 -0.61 -30.59
CA ASP A 77 -14.67 0.58 -30.88
C ASP A 77 -14.94 0.77 -32.40
N GLU A 78 -14.03 0.33 -33.27
CA GLU A 78 -14.22 0.37 -34.73
C GLU A 78 -15.19 -0.71 -35.25
N ASN A 79 -15.45 -1.77 -34.48
CA ASN A 79 -16.29 -2.90 -34.90
C ASN A 79 -17.78 -2.75 -34.46
N GLU A 80 -18.08 -1.76 -33.61
CA GLU A 80 -19.45 -1.39 -33.18
C GLU A 80 -20.05 -0.19 -33.95
N ARG A 81 -19.39 0.29 -35.02
CA ARG A 81 -19.90 1.32 -35.94
C ARG A 81 -20.29 0.75 -37.31
#